data_AF-A0A166D6X5-F1
#
_entry.id   AF-A0A166D6X5-F1
#
_cell.length_a   1.000
_cell.length_b   1.000
_cell.length_c   1.000
_cell.angle_alpha   90.00
_cell.angle_beta   90.00
_cell.angle_gamma   90.00
#
_symmetry.space_group_name_H-M   'P 1'
#
loop_
_entity.id
_entity.type
_entity.pdbx_description
1 polymer ?
#
loop_
_entity_poly.entity_id
_entity_poly.type
_entity_poly.pdbx_seq_one_letter_code
_entity_poly.pdbx_strand_id
1 'polypeptide(L)'
;MDRTHGPDDKNDILWSTYLKAAEDEEKTRPKDWEGSTAGILTFTGLFAATVAAFIIESYKLLSPDSGEQSVALLSQLLAATANASSHNPVVVISPAPFRTAPSAIATNALWFSSLLISLFCALLSTLVQQWARDYVRGVNERRGILRKDLRTLVCNHIFKRMGVDRYGMDEFVSWIVALVHLSIFLFTVGLTIFLFNIDTIVAAVVLGILAFFALIYIAASILPLMDGGCPYQTP
;
A
#
# COMPACT_ATOMS: atom_id res chain seq x y z
N MET A 1 51.78 32.13 -27.87
CA MET A 1 51.10 31.07 -28.63
C MET A 1 49.73 30.92 -27.98
N ASP A 2 48.87 31.87 -28.31
CA ASP A 2 47.61 32.11 -27.61
C ASP A 2 46.52 31.32 -28.36
N ARG A 3 45.99 30.27 -27.73
CA ARG A 3 44.85 29.52 -28.26
C ARG A 3 43.62 30.39 -28.02
N THR A 4 43.25 31.17 -29.01
CA THR A 4 41.95 31.85 -29.04
C THR A 4 40.86 30.80 -28.97
N HIS A 5 40.28 30.61 -27.78
CA HIS A 5 39.07 29.80 -27.57
C HIS A 5 37.93 30.44 -28.37
N GLY A 6 37.62 29.86 -29.53
CA GLY A 6 36.51 30.28 -30.37
C GLY A 6 35.16 30.03 -29.70
N PRO A 7 34.09 30.75 -30.10
CA PRO A 7 32.75 30.59 -29.54
C PRO A 7 32.17 29.15 -29.64
N ASP A 8 32.67 28.32 -30.56
CA ASP A 8 32.31 26.90 -30.67
C ASP A 8 32.72 26.06 -29.44
N ASP A 9 33.88 26.34 -28.85
CA ASP A 9 34.44 25.51 -27.76
C ASP A 9 33.59 25.61 -26.47
N LYS A 10 32.99 26.77 -26.22
CA LYS A 10 32.06 26.94 -25.09
C LYS A 10 30.75 26.19 -25.30
N ASN A 11 30.28 26.12 -26.54
CA ASN A 11 29.05 25.41 -26.88
C ASN A 11 29.26 23.91 -26.70
N ASP A 12 30.39 23.38 -27.17
CA ASP A 12 30.75 21.96 -27.04
C ASP A 12 30.92 21.53 -25.57
N ILE A 13 31.50 22.39 -24.72
CA ILE A 13 31.61 22.16 -23.28
C ILE A 13 30.22 22.15 -22.61
N LEU A 14 29.32 23.07 -22.97
CA LEU A 14 27.95 23.11 -22.45
C LEU A 14 27.17 21.85 -22.86
N TRP A 15 27.24 21.45 -24.14
CA TRP A 15 26.56 20.26 -24.64
C TRP A 15 27.10 18.97 -24.04
N SER A 16 28.42 18.82 -23.92
CA SER A 16 29.03 17.65 -23.29
C SER A 16 28.71 17.56 -21.79
N THR A 17 28.66 18.70 -21.08
CA THR A 17 28.24 18.74 -19.67
C THR A 17 26.77 18.37 -19.51
N TYR A 18 25.89 18.93 -20.36
CA TYR A 18 24.46 18.58 -20.38
C TYR A 18 24.23 17.10 -20.67
N LEU A 19 24.91 16.55 -21.68
CA LEU A 19 24.80 15.14 -22.04
C LEU A 19 25.27 14.21 -20.92
N LYS A 20 26.32 14.59 -20.20
CA LYS A 20 26.81 13.84 -19.05
C LYS A 20 25.79 13.84 -17.91
N ALA A 21 25.23 15.00 -17.59
CA ALA A 21 24.17 15.12 -16.57
C ALA A 21 22.90 14.34 -16.96
N ALA A 22 22.50 14.43 -18.22
CA ALA A 22 21.37 13.70 -18.79
C ALA A 22 21.58 12.17 -18.75
N GLU A 23 22.79 11.70 -19.02
CA GLU A 23 23.14 10.29 -18.94
C GLU A 23 23.13 9.78 -17.50
N ASP A 24 23.59 10.59 -16.54
CA ASP A 24 23.55 10.24 -15.12
C ASP A 24 22.08 10.17 -14.64
N GLU A 25 21.23 11.16 -14.99
CA GLU A 25 19.79 11.17 -14.66
C GLU A 25 19.04 9.98 -15.30
N GLU A 26 19.34 9.63 -16.55
CA GLU A 26 18.74 8.49 -17.26
C GLU A 26 19.09 7.13 -16.62
N LYS A 27 20.24 7.05 -15.92
CA LYS A 27 20.67 5.84 -15.19
C LYS A 27 20.14 5.77 -13.77
N THR A 28 19.90 6.89 -13.11
CA THR A 28 19.44 6.92 -11.70
C THR A 28 17.93 6.72 -11.60
N ARG A 29 17.12 7.44 -12.38
CA ARG A 29 15.65 7.42 -12.26
C ARG A 29 15.04 6.02 -12.33
N PRO A 30 15.41 5.14 -13.29
CA PRO A 30 14.84 3.79 -13.32
C PRO A 30 15.22 2.94 -12.11
N LYS A 31 16.43 3.13 -11.54
CA LYS A 31 16.86 2.43 -10.33
C LYS A 31 16.08 2.90 -9.12
N ASP A 32 15.79 4.20 -9.03
CA ASP A 32 15.00 4.77 -7.94
C ASP A 32 13.55 4.27 -7.99
N TRP A 33 12.95 4.22 -9.18
CA TRP A 33 11.61 3.64 -9.38
C TRP A 33 11.58 2.15 -9.05
N GLU A 34 12.56 1.38 -9.53
CA GLU A 34 12.66 -0.06 -9.25
C GLU A 34 12.84 -0.33 -7.75
N GLY A 35 13.72 0.42 -7.08
CA GLY A 35 13.96 0.30 -5.64
C GLY A 35 12.71 0.67 -4.81
N SER A 36 12.07 1.79 -5.11
CA SER A 36 10.86 2.24 -4.42
C SER A 36 9.71 1.23 -4.58
N THR A 37 9.45 0.79 -5.82
CA THR A 37 8.38 -0.17 -6.11
C THR A 37 8.65 -1.57 -5.58
N ALA A 38 9.92 -2.00 -5.50
CA ALA A 38 10.29 -3.26 -4.85
C ALA A 38 10.01 -3.21 -3.33
N GLY A 39 10.33 -2.09 -2.67
CA GLY A 39 9.97 -1.86 -1.28
C GLY A 39 8.46 -1.91 -1.06
N ILE A 40 7.68 -1.24 -1.92
CA ILE A 40 6.22 -1.27 -1.86
C ILE A 40 5.67 -2.70 -2.07
N LEU A 41 6.20 -3.46 -3.03
CA LEU A 41 5.73 -4.81 -3.34
C LEU A 41 5.97 -5.79 -2.17
N THR A 42 7.15 -5.73 -1.56
CA THR A 42 7.46 -6.56 -0.38
C THR A 42 6.56 -6.19 0.79
N PHE A 43 6.41 -4.89 1.07
CA PHE A 43 5.54 -4.40 2.13
C PHE A 43 4.07 -4.82 1.93
N THR A 44 3.51 -4.57 0.75
CA THR A 44 2.11 -4.89 0.41
C THR A 44 1.84 -6.39 0.49
N GLY A 45 2.79 -7.24 0.11
CA GLY A 45 2.70 -8.69 0.28
C GLY A 45 2.65 -9.14 1.74
N LEU A 46 3.55 -8.63 2.58
CA LEU A 46 3.55 -8.93 4.02
C LEU A 46 2.27 -8.43 4.69
N PHE A 47 1.88 -7.20 4.39
CA PHE A 47 0.66 -6.59 4.91
C PHE A 47 -0.58 -7.39 4.47
N ALA A 48 -0.67 -7.78 3.19
CA ALA A 48 -1.78 -8.60 2.69
C ALA A 48 -1.89 -9.94 3.45
N ALA A 49 -0.77 -10.60 3.75
CA ALA A 49 -0.77 -11.81 4.56
C ALA A 49 -1.27 -11.57 5.99
N THR A 50 -0.84 -10.48 6.63
CA THR A 50 -1.34 -10.07 7.95
C THR A 50 -2.84 -9.82 7.92
N VAL A 51 -3.35 -9.00 6.98
CA VAL A 51 -4.78 -8.72 6.86
C VAL A 51 -5.57 -10.00 6.58
N ALA A 52 -5.07 -10.89 5.72
CA ALA A 52 -5.72 -12.16 5.42
C ALA A 52 -5.86 -13.05 6.68
N ALA A 53 -4.87 -13.08 7.57
CA ALA A 53 -4.96 -13.81 8.83
C ALA A 53 -6.09 -13.29 9.73
N PHE A 54 -6.24 -11.96 9.82
CA PHE A 54 -7.35 -11.34 10.55
C PHE A 54 -8.71 -11.63 9.89
N ILE A 55 -8.80 -11.53 8.56
CA ILE A 55 -10.03 -11.84 7.81
C ILE A 55 -10.50 -13.28 8.05
N ILE A 56 -9.58 -14.26 8.09
CA ILE A 56 -9.93 -15.66 8.37
C ILE A 56 -10.66 -15.79 9.72
N GLU A 57 -10.27 -14.98 10.71
CA GLU A 57 -10.92 -14.99 12.01
C GLU A 57 -12.23 -14.19 12.01
N SER A 58 -12.25 -12.97 11.46
CA SER A 58 -13.48 -12.15 11.46
C SER A 58 -14.57 -12.65 10.52
N TYR A 59 -14.22 -13.40 9.47
CA TYR A 59 -15.20 -13.98 8.56
C TYR A 59 -16.14 -14.94 9.29
N LYS A 60 -15.64 -15.63 10.33
CA LYS A 60 -16.45 -16.52 11.17
C LYS A 60 -17.59 -15.76 11.85
N LEU A 61 -17.39 -14.49 12.20
CA LEU A 61 -18.44 -13.64 12.80
C LEU A 61 -19.58 -13.32 11.84
N LEU A 62 -19.41 -13.51 10.53
CA LEU A 62 -20.47 -13.34 9.52
C LEU A 62 -21.28 -14.62 9.31
N SER A 63 -20.83 -15.75 9.85
CA SER A 63 -21.53 -17.03 9.77
C SER A 63 -22.17 -17.38 11.11
N PRO A 64 -23.30 -18.09 11.13
CA PRO A 64 -23.82 -18.66 12.37
C PRO A 64 -22.78 -19.59 13.00
N ASP A 65 -22.54 -19.42 14.30
CA ASP A 65 -21.69 -20.35 15.03
C ASP A 65 -22.45 -21.66 15.31
N SER A 66 -21.98 -22.75 14.72
CA SER A 66 -22.54 -24.09 14.96
C SER A 66 -22.31 -24.56 16.40
N GLY A 67 -21.28 -24.02 17.07
CA GLY A 67 -21.01 -24.24 18.49
C GLY A 67 -22.11 -23.65 19.37
N GLU A 68 -22.38 -22.35 19.27
CA GLU A 68 -23.48 -21.70 19.98
C GLU A 68 -24.84 -22.34 19.69
N GLN A 69 -25.12 -22.71 18.44
CA GLN A 69 -26.35 -23.44 18.11
C GLN A 69 -26.44 -24.79 18.83
N SER A 70 -25.33 -25.54 18.91
CA SER A 70 -25.27 -26.82 19.62
C SER A 70 -25.46 -26.64 21.13
N VAL A 71 -24.84 -25.62 21.72
CA VAL A 71 -25.02 -25.29 23.15
C VAL A 71 -26.46 -24.87 23.45
N ALA A 72 -27.06 -24.06 22.58
CA ALA A 72 -28.46 -23.66 22.70
C ALA A 72 -29.40 -24.88 22.63
N LEU A 73 -29.21 -25.77 21.66
CA LEU A 73 -29.99 -27.00 21.53
C LEU A 73 -29.78 -27.95 22.71
N LEU A 74 -28.54 -28.10 23.21
CA LEU A 74 -28.23 -28.89 24.41
C LEU A 74 -28.91 -28.32 25.65
N SER A 75 -28.93 -26.99 25.81
CA SER A 75 -29.63 -26.34 26.91
C SER A 75 -31.15 -26.55 26.85
N GLN A 76 -31.72 -26.52 25.64
CA GLN A 76 -33.14 -26.82 25.41
C GLN A 76 -33.46 -28.29 25.70
N LEU A 77 -32.60 -29.22 25.27
CA LEU A 77 -32.72 -30.65 25.58
C LEU A 77 -32.65 -30.90 27.08
N LEU A 78 -31.67 -30.30 27.78
CA LEU A 78 -31.54 -30.42 29.23
C LEU A 78 -32.78 -29.88 29.95
N ALA A 79 -33.30 -28.72 29.54
CA ALA A 79 -34.53 -28.15 30.09
C ALA A 79 -35.76 -29.05 29.82
N ALA A 80 -35.84 -29.64 28.62
CA ALA A 80 -36.90 -30.58 28.26
C ALA A 80 -36.84 -31.87 29.10
N THR A 81 -35.65 -32.45 29.29
CA THR A 81 -35.45 -33.65 30.11
C THR A 81 -35.69 -33.37 31.60
N ALA A 82 -35.28 -32.21 32.12
CA ALA A 82 -35.54 -31.82 33.51
C ALA A 82 -37.04 -31.60 33.79
N ASN A 83 -37.76 -31.00 32.84
CA ASN A 83 -39.20 -30.75 32.97
C ASN A 83 -40.09 -31.96 32.63
N ALA A 84 -39.53 -33.01 32.00
CA ALA A 84 -40.27 -34.25 31.71
C ALA A 84 -40.85 -34.91 32.98
N SER A 85 -40.18 -34.73 34.12
CA SER A 85 -40.63 -35.18 35.45
C SER A 85 -41.90 -34.46 35.94
N SER A 86 -42.20 -33.27 35.41
CA SER A 86 -43.21 -32.35 35.94
C SER A 86 -44.46 -32.25 35.07
N HIS A 87 -44.56 -33.01 33.98
CA HIS A 87 -45.70 -32.99 33.03
C HIS A 87 -46.06 -31.61 32.44
N ASN A 88 -45.14 -30.63 32.53
CA ASN A 88 -45.34 -29.30 31.97
C ASN A 88 -45.04 -29.30 30.46
N PRO A 89 -45.83 -28.61 29.62
CA PRO A 89 -45.59 -28.53 28.19
C PRO A 89 -44.26 -27.82 27.92
N VAL A 90 -43.36 -28.51 27.22
CA VAL A 90 -42.08 -27.95 26.78
C VAL A 90 -42.35 -27.02 25.60
N VAL A 91 -42.19 -25.71 25.81
CA VAL A 91 -42.23 -24.71 24.73
C VAL A 91 -40.91 -24.79 23.97
N VAL A 92 -40.93 -25.37 22.77
CA VAL A 92 -39.79 -25.34 21.85
C VAL A 92 -39.74 -23.96 21.22
N ILE A 93 -38.91 -23.09 21.77
CA ILE A 93 -38.63 -21.77 21.18
C ILE A 93 -37.73 -22.02 19.97
N SER A 94 -38.24 -21.77 18.76
CA SER A 94 -37.42 -21.80 17.55
C SER A 94 -36.27 -20.78 17.71
N PRO A 95 -35.01 -21.15 17.46
CA PRO A 95 -33.90 -20.22 17.59
C PRO A 95 -34.13 -19.00 16.68
N ALA A 96 -33.90 -17.80 17.22
CA ALA A 96 -34.04 -16.57 16.47
C ALA A 96 -33.14 -16.61 15.21
N PRO A 97 -33.58 -16.03 14.07
CA PRO A 97 -32.78 -16.00 12.87
C PRO A 97 -31.44 -15.31 13.17
N PHE A 98 -30.35 -15.89 12.67
CA PHE A 98 -29.01 -15.32 12.84
C PHE A 98 -28.98 -13.89 12.29
N ARG A 99 -28.50 -12.95 13.11
CA ARG A 99 -28.30 -11.56 12.73
C ARG A 99 -26.86 -11.18 13.05
N THR A 100 -26.12 -10.84 12.01
CA THR A 100 -24.73 -10.38 12.15
C THR A 100 -24.69 -9.01 12.82
N ALA A 101 -23.77 -8.83 13.76
CA ALA A 101 -23.55 -7.55 14.39
C ALA A 101 -23.08 -6.50 13.35
N PRO A 102 -23.62 -5.27 13.34
CA PRO A 102 -23.18 -4.22 12.43
C PRO A 102 -21.68 -3.94 12.51
N SER A 103 -21.07 -4.09 13.70
CA SER A 103 -19.63 -3.96 13.92
C SER A 103 -18.83 -5.03 13.18
N ALA A 104 -19.31 -6.28 13.14
CA ALA A 104 -18.66 -7.36 12.41
C ALA A 104 -18.72 -7.14 10.89
N ILE A 105 -19.86 -6.64 10.38
CA ILE A 105 -20.00 -6.26 8.96
C ILE A 105 -19.02 -5.13 8.61
N ALA A 106 -18.99 -4.06 9.41
CA ALA A 106 -18.11 -2.93 9.19
C ALA A 106 -16.62 -3.33 9.24
N THR A 107 -16.22 -4.15 10.21
CA THR A 107 -14.85 -4.65 10.34
C THR A 107 -14.43 -5.44 9.12
N ASN A 108 -15.25 -6.41 8.69
CA ASN A 108 -14.94 -7.24 7.52
C ASN A 108 -14.88 -6.39 6.25
N ALA A 109 -15.83 -5.47 6.04
CA ALA A 109 -15.82 -4.57 4.90
C ALA A 109 -14.52 -3.75 4.83
N LEU A 110 -14.10 -3.15 5.95
CA LEU A 110 -12.85 -2.38 6.04
C LEU A 110 -11.62 -3.25 5.74
N TRP A 111 -11.55 -4.46 6.29
CA TRP A 111 -10.42 -5.36 6.07
C TRP A 111 -10.35 -5.89 4.64
N PHE A 112 -11.47 -6.31 4.05
CA PHE A 112 -11.51 -6.71 2.63
C PHE A 112 -11.13 -5.55 1.71
N SER A 113 -11.62 -4.33 1.97
CA SER A 113 -11.22 -3.14 1.22
C SER A 113 -9.73 -2.86 1.37
N SER A 114 -9.17 -2.93 2.58
CA SER A 114 -7.74 -2.73 2.80
C SER A 114 -6.89 -3.76 2.05
N LEU A 115 -7.28 -5.03 2.08
CA LEU A 115 -6.60 -6.12 1.38
C LEU A 115 -6.62 -5.88 -0.14
N LEU A 116 -7.79 -5.56 -0.71
CA LEU A 116 -7.92 -5.30 -2.14
C LEU A 116 -7.07 -4.11 -2.58
N ILE A 117 -7.10 -3.01 -1.84
CA ILE A 117 -6.26 -1.83 -2.13
C ILE A 117 -4.78 -2.22 -2.11
N SER A 118 -4.33 -3.00 -1.12
CA SER A 118 -2.93 -3.48 -1.05
C SER A 118 -2.55 -4.33 -2.27
N LEU A 119 -3.43 -5.24 -2.69
CA LEU A 119 -3.21 -6.05 -3.89
C LEU A 119 -3.16 -5.21 -5.17
N PHE A 120 -4.03 -4.20 -5.30
CA PHE A 120 -3.92 -3.24 -6.39
C PHE A 120 -2.60 -2.47 -6.35
N CYS A 121 -2.11 -2.04 -5.18
CA CYS A 121 -0.80 -1.40 -5.05
C CYS A 121 0.34 -2.32 -5.52
N ALA A 122 0.28 -3.60 -5.18
CA ALA A 122 1.25 -4.61 -5.64
C ALA A 122 1.24 -4.77 -7.17
N LEU A 123 0.04 -4.82 -7.78
CA LEU A 123 -0.12 -4.89 -9.23
C LEU A 123 0.43 -3.64 -9.93
N LEU A 124 0.09 -2.44 -9.43
CA LEU A 124 0.58 -1.18 -9.98
C LEU A 124 2.10 -1.06 -9.83
N SER A 125 2.65 -1.45 -8.68
CA SER A 125 4.11 -1.48 -8.45
C SER A 125 4.81 -2.39 -9.46
N THR A 126 4.26 -3.58 -9.72
CA THR A 126 4.79 -4.52 -10.72
C THR A 126 4.76 -3.93 -12.12
N LEU A 127 3.70 -3.18 -12.45
CA LEU A 127 3.55 -2.53 -13.75
C LEU A 127 4.58 -1.41 -13.94
N VAL A 128 4.81 -0.58 -12.91
CA VAL A 128 5.87 0.43 -12.92
C VAL A 128 7.25 -0.22 -13.09
N GLN A 129 7.52 -1.34 -12.43
CA GLN A 129 8.76 -2.08 -12.62
C GLN A 129 8.92 -2.59 -14.05
N GLN A 130 7.85 -3.08 -14.69
CA GLN A 130 7.89 -3.50 -16.09
C GLN A 130 8.21 -2.31 -17.00
N TRP A 131 7.52 -1.18 -16.82
CA TRP A 131 7.78 0.03 -17.59
C TRP A 131 9.20 0.57 -17.39
N ALA A 132 9.73 0.55 -16.16
CA ALA A 132 11.10 0.95 -15.87
C ALA A 132 12.12 0.07 -16.59
N ARG A 133 11.93 -1.26 -16.58
CA ARG A 133 12.80 -2.20 -17.30
C ARG A 133 12.73 -2.01 -18.82
N ASP A 134 11.53 -1.86 -19.37
CA ASP A 134 11.33 -1.62 -20.81
C ASP A 134 11.95 -0.28 -21.24
N TYR A 135 11.84 0.75 -20.39
CA TYR A 135 12.50 2.02 -20.61
C TYR A 135 14.02 1.86 -20.71
N VAL A 136 14.65 1.20 -19.72
CA VAL A 136 16.11 0.96 -19.70
C VAL A 136 16.55 0.14 -20.92
N ARG A 137 15.80 -0.90 -21.29
CA ARG A 137 16.10 -1.72 -22.47
C ARG A 137 16.06 -0.89 -23.75
N GLY A 138 15.01 -0.09 -23.95
CA GLY A 138 14.87 0.77 -25.11
C GLY A 138 15.94 1.87 -25.20
N VAL A 139 16.43 2.36 -24.05
CA VAL A 139 17.59 3.28 -24.00
C VAL A 139 18.87 2.57 -24.45
N ASN A 140 19.15 1.40 -23.90
CA ASN A 140 20.38 0.66 -24.17
C ASN A 140 20.48 0.18 -25.62
N GLU A 141 19.40 -0.36 -26.20
CA GLU A 141 19.36 -0.80 -27.61
C GLU A 141 19.62 0.38 -28.56
N ARG A 142 19.01 1.54 -28.31
CA ARG A 142 19.14 2.72 -29.18
C ARG A 142 20.50 3.41 -29.04
N ARG A 143 21.13 3.35 -27.86
CA ARG A 143 22.51 3.82 -27.64
C ARG A 143 23.53 3.03 -28.46
N GLY A 144 23.29 1.74 -28.69
CA GLY A 144 24.10 0.93 -29.60
C GLY A 144 24.03 1.39 -31.07
N ILE A 145 22.86 1.88 -31.50
CA ILE A 145 22.58 2.29 -32.89
C ILE A 145 23.02 3.74 -33.16
N LEU A 146 22.84 4.64 -32.18
CA LEU A 146 22.89 6.10 -32.36
C LEU A 146 24.22 6.73 -31.89
N ARG A 147 25.33 6.00 -32.01
CA ARG A 147 26.66 6.47 -31.55
C ARG A 147 27.31 7.52 -32.47
N LYS A 148 26.62 7.97 -33.53
CA LYS A 148 27.19 8.75 -34.64
C LYS A 148 26.71 10.20 -34.75
N ASP A 149 25.65 10.61 -34.06
CA ASP A 149 25.16 12.00 -34.17
C ASP A 149 24.66 12.57 -32.82
N LEU A 150 25.33 13.63 -32.37
CA LEU A 150 25.12 14.30 -31.09
C LEU A 150 23.74 14.96 -31.02
N ARG A 151 23.25 15.49 -32.15
CA ARG A 151 22.01 16.26 -32.22
C ARG A 151 20.77 15.37 -32.07
N THR A 152 20.83 14.17 -32.65
CA THR A 152 19.76 13.18 -32.54
C THR A 152 19.66 12.58 -31.13
N LEU A 153 20.78 12.47 -30.40
CA LEU A 153 20.80 12.07 -28.98
C LEU A 153 20.08 13.11 -28.10
N VAL A 154 20.37 14.40 -28.28
CA VAL A 154 19.75 15.50 -27.50
C VAL A 154 18.25 15.59 -27.75
N CYS A 155 17.80 15.56 -29.01
CA CYS A 155 16.37 15.61 -29.34
C CYS A 155 15.59 14.41 -28.77
N ASN A 156 16.17 13.21 -28.82
CA ASN A 156 15.54 12.01 -28.29
C ASN A 156 15.47 12.02 -26.75
N HIS A 157 16.51 12.50 -26.07
CA HIS A 157 16.50 12.69 -24.61
C HIS A 157 15.41 13.70 -24.19
N ILE A 158 15.34 14.86 -24.84
CA ILE A 158 14.34 15.90 -24.56
C ILE A 158 12.91 15.39 -24.82
N PHE A 159 12.68 14.66 -25.91
CA PHE A 159 11.36 14.10 -26.23
C PHE A 159 10.92 13.02 -25.23
N LYS A 160 11.84 12.15 -24.78
CA LYS A 160 11.53 11.14 -23.75
C LYS A 160 11.34 11.77 -22.37
N ARG A 161 12.13 12.79 -22.01
CA ARG A 161 11.95 13.56 -20.77
C ARG A 161 10.60 14.26 -20.76
N MET A 162 10.25 14.94 -21.86
CA MET A 162 8.89 15.46 -22.05
C MET A 162 7.83 14.37 -22.01
N GLY A 163 8.11 13.15 -22.46
CA GLY A 163 7.19 12.01 -22.34
C GLY A 163 6.98 11.57 -20.90
N VAL A 164 8.05 11.24 -20.17
CA VAL A 164 7.98 10.83 -18.75
C VAL A 164 7.34 11.90 -17.88
N ASP A 165 7.72 13.17 -18.08
CA ASP A 165 7.17 14.31 -17.35
C ASP A 165 5.72 14.61 -17.77
N ARG A 166 5.33 14.31 -19.03
CA ARG A 166 3.94 14.46 -19.51
C ARG A 166 3.02 13.32 -19.08
N TYR A 167 3.55 12.12 -18.87
CA TYR A 167 2.78 10.97 -18.40
C TYR A 167 2.81 10.81 -16.87
N GLY A 168 3.58 11.64 -16.15
CA GLY A 168 3.50 11.75 -14.69
C GLY A 168 3.90 10.48 -13.94
N MET A 169 4.92 9.75 -14.39
CA MET A 169 5.35 8.51 -13.70
C MET A 169 5.71 8.74 -12.23
N ASP A 170 6.36 9.86 -11.91
CA ASP A 170 6.72 10.22 -10.54
C ASP A 170 5.45 10.49 -9.69
N GLU A 171 4.45 11.14 -10.28
CA GLU A 171 3.14 11.37 -9.64
C GLU A 171 2.39 10.04 -9.44
N PHE A 172 2.40 9.15 -10.42
CA PHE A 172 1.80 7.82 -10.34
C PHE A 172 2.41 6.96 -9.23
N VAL A 173 3.74 6.98 -9.05
CA VAL A 173 4.41 6.29 -7.94
C VAL A 173 3.97 6.87 -6.59
N SER A 174 3.83 8.19 -6.49
CA SER A 174 3.29 8.84 -5.28
C SER A 174 1.85 8.38 -4.98
N TRP A 175 0.98 8.27 -5.98
CA TRP A 175 -0.37 7.71 -5.82
C TRP A 175 -0.36 6.27 -5.27
N ILE A 176 0.56 5.42 -5.72
CA ILE A 176 0.72 4.07 -5.19
C ILE A 176 1.05 4.13 -3.68
N VAL A 177 2.00 4.98 -3.29
CA VAL A 177 2.37 5.15 -1.88
C VAL A 177 1.17 5.65 -1.07
N ALA A 178 0.39 6.59 -1.58
CA ALA A 178 -0.83 7.08 -0.93
C ALA A 178 -1.88 5.98 -0.72
N LEU A 179 -2.07 5.10 -1.71
CA LEU A 179 -2.98 3.96 -1.60
C LEU A 179 -2.52 2.94 -0.55
N VAL A 180 -1.21 2.73 -0.40
CA VAL A 180 -0.66 1.89 0.67
C VAL A 180 -1.00 2.47 2.05
N HIS A 181 -0.80 3.78 2.25
CA HIS A 181 -1.17 4.43 3.51
C HIS A 181 -2.67 4.34 3.78
N LEU A 182 -3.51 4.54 2.75
CA LEU A 182 -4.96 4.38 2.85
C LEU A 182 -5.32 2.95 3.29
N SER A 183 -4.69 1.93 2.71
CA SER A 183 -4.90 0.53 3.08
C SER A 183 -4.56 0.26 4.56
N ILE A 184 -3.41 0.73 5.03
CA ILE A 184 -3.00 0.61 6.44
C ILE A 184 -4.01 1.32 7.36
N PHE A 185 -4.47 2.50 6.98
CA PHE A 185 -5.45 3.26 7.75
C PHE A 185 -6.78 2.50 7.88
N LEU A 186 -7.33 1.99 6.77
CA LEU A 186 -8.56 1.19 6.78
C LEU A 186 -8.42 -0.04 7.69
N PHE A 187 -7.30 -0.75 7.58
CA PHE A 187 -7.03 -1.92 8.41
C PHE A 187 -6.98 -1.56 9.90
N THR A 188 -6.30 -0.45 10.25
CA THR A 188 -6.14 0.00 11.63
C THR A 188 -7.47 0.41 12.25
N VAL A 189 -8.33 1.10 11.50
CA VAL A 189 -9.71 1.43 11.94
C VAL A 189 -10.51 0.16 12.18
N GLY A 190 -10.46 -0.80 11.25
CA GLY A 190 -11.13 -2.10 11.41
C GLY A 190 -10.61 -2.87 12.63
N LEU A 191 -9.29 -2.86 12.86
CA LEU A 191 -8.66 -3.51 14.01
C LEU A 191 -9.14 -2.90 15.34
N THR A 192 -9.28 -1.58 15.38
CA THR A 192 -9.77 -0.88 16.57
C THR A 192 -11.22 -1.28 16.87
N ILE A 193 -12.10 -1.27 15.87
CA ILE A 193 -13.50 -1.70 16.02
C ILE A 193 -13.57 -3.15 16.48
N PHE A 194 -12.76 -4.04 15.89
CA PHE A 194 -12.70 -5.46 16.23
C PHE A 194 -12.30 -5.67 17.70
N LEU A 195 -11.20 -5.05 18.16
CA LEU A 195 -10.71 -5.22 19.52
C LEU A 195 -11.68 -4.68 20.57
N PHE A 196 -12.34 -3.55 20.31
CA PHE A 196 -13.33 -3.01 21.24
C PHE A 196 -14.55 -3.92 21.44
N ASN A 197 -14.88 -4.76 20.45
CA ASN A 197 -15.95 -5.76 20.60
C ASN A 197 -15.50 -6.99 21.42
N ILE A 198 -14.20 -7.25 21.54
CA ILE A 198 -13.65 -8.39 22.29
C ILE A 198 -13.32 -7.98 23.71
N ASP A 199 -12.41 -7.02 23.89
CA ASP A 199 -11.97 -6.58 25.21
C ASP A 199 -11.45 -5.13 25.15
N THR A 200 -11.98 -4.29 26.04
CA THR A 200 -11.68 -2.85 26.07
C THR A 200 -10.25 -2.56 26.54
N ILE A 201 -9.67 -3.40 27.40
CA ILE A 201 -8.31 -3.22 27.92
C ILE A 201 -7.30 -3.52 26.81
N VAL A 202 -7.47 -4.65 26.11
CA VAL A 202 -6.65 -5.01 24.95
C VAL A 202 -6.75 -3.93 23.88
N ALA A 203 -7.97 -3.45 23.59
CA ALA A 203 -8.19 -2.34 22.66
C ALA A 203 -7.43 -1.07 23.06
N ALA A 204 -7.49 -0.68 24.35
CA ALA A 204 -6.81 0.52 24.84
C ALA A 204 -5.28 0.41 24.73
N VAL A 205 -4.70 -0.75 25.06
CA VAL A 205 -3.25 -0.99 24.93
C VAL A 205 -2.80 -0.88 23.48
N VAL A 206 -3.51 -1.54 22.55
CA VAL A 206 -3.18 -1.49 21.13
C VAL A 206 -3.35 -0.08 20.57
N LEU A 207 -4.43 0.61 20.92
CA LEU A 207 -4.66 2.00 20.52
C LEU A 207 -3.56 2.94 21.04
N GLY A 208 -3.08 2.73 22.27
CA GLY A 208 -1.97 3.50 22.84
C GLY A 208 -0.67 3.33 22.06
N ILE A 209 -0.35 2.09 21.68
CA ILE A 209 0.82 1.78 20.84
C ILE A 209 0.68 2.43 19.46
N LEU A 210 -0.49 2.29 18.83
CA LEU A 210 -0.77 2.89 17.53
C LEU A 210 -0.68 4.43 17.57
N ALA A 211 -1.23 5.05 18.61
CA ALA A 211 -1.18 6.50 18.80
C ALA A 211 0.27 7.00 18.99
N PHE A 212 1.10 6.26 19.72
CA PHE A 212 2.52 6.59 19.88
C PHE A 212 3.27 6.59 18.55
N PHE A 213 3.12 5.54 17.74
CA PHE A 213 3.74 5.47 16.41
C PHE A 213 3.15 6.51 15.44
N ALA A 214 1.84 6.75 15.49
CA ALA A 214 1.20 7.79 14.69
C ALA A 214 1.74 9.18 15.04
N LEU A 215 1.98 9.47 16.32
CA LEU A 215 2.58 10.74 16.75
C LEU A 215 4.00 10.90 16.22
N ILE A 216 4.82 9.85 16.26
CA ILE A 216 6.16 9.86 15.66
C ILE A 216 6.08 10.12 14.16
N TYR A 217 5.18 9.42 13.45
CA TYR A 217 4.99 9.58 12.01
C TYR A 217 4.57 11.01 11.66
N ILE A 218 3.56 11.55 12.35
CA ILE A 218 3.09 12.93 12.15
C ILE A 218 4.21 13.93 12.44
N ALA A 219 4.97 13.75 13.53
CA ALA A 219 6.11 14.61 13.83
C ALA A 219 7.17 14.57 12.71
N ALA A 220 7.47 13.39 12.18
CA ALA A 220 8.40 13.23 11.05
C ALA A 220 7.88 13.84 9.74
N SER A 221 6.56 13.82 9.51
CA SER A 221 5.93 14.47 8.35
C SER A 221 5.84 16.00 8.46
N ILE A 222 5.78 16.55 9.68
CA ILE A 222 5.71 18.01 9.92
C ILE A 222 7.09 18.65 9.98
N LEU A 223 8.11 17.93 10.47
CA LEU A 223 9.51 18.38 10.52
C LEU A 223 10.03 19.07 9.24
N PRO A 224 9.73 18.57 8.02
CA PRO A 224 10.23 19.13 6.76
C PRO A 224 9.51 20.42 6.35
N LEU A 225 8.33 20.67 6.93
CA LEU A 225 7.60 21.93 6.76
C LEU A 225 8.14 23.04 7.67
N MET A 226 8.80 22.66 8.78
CA MET A 226 9.39 23.59 9.74
C MET A 226 10.83 23.96 9.41
N ASP A 227 11.58 23.03 8.82
CA ASP A 227 12.97 23.25 8.40
C ASP A 227 13.18 22.74 6.97
N GLY A 228 13.36 23.68 6.04
CA GLY A 228 13.61 23.39 4.62
C GLY A 228 14.95 22.70 4.34
N GLY A 229 15.83 22.57 5.34
CA GLY A 229 17.08 21.80 5.26
C GLY A 229 16.96 20.35 5.74
N CYS A 230 15.78 19.91 6.17
CA CYS A 230 15.57 18.59 6.74
C CYS A 230 15.58 17.47 5.68
N PRO A 231 16.38 16.39 5.86
CA PRO A 231 16.48 15.29 4.89
C PRO A 231 15.28 14.33 4.90
N TYR A 232 14.36 14.45 5.87
CA TYR A 232 13.14 13.66 5.89
C TYR A 232 12.17 14.31 4.90
N GLN A 233 12.03 13.79 3.68
CA GLN A 233 10.91 14.18 2.81
C GLN A 233 9.92 13.02 2.79
N THR A 234 8.77 13.21 3.41
CA THR A 234 7.64 12.31 3.22
C THR A 234 6.94 12.68 1.90
N PRO A 235 6.65 11.71 1.03
CA PRO A 235 5.94 11.94 -0.24
C PRO A 235 4.53 12.48 -0.05
#